data_AF-A0A3D3F4M1-F1
#
_entry.id   AF-A0A3D3F4M1-F1
#
_cell.length_a   1.000
_cell.length_b   1.000
_cell.length_c   1.000
_cell.angle_alpha   90.00
_cell.angle_beta   90.00
_cell.angle_gamma   90.00
#
_symmetry.space_group_name_H-M   'P 1'
#
loop_
_entity.id
_entity.type
_entity.pdbx_description
1 polymer ?
#
loop_
_entity_poly.entity_id
_entity_poly.type
_entity_poly.pdbx_seq_one_letter_code
_entity_poly.pdbx_strand_id
1 'polypeptide(L)'
;WMSFGYETQIPPIYMLMFYNGIANNGKMIKPFLVKEFTKNGKRVKEFEAEVITPQMCKESTLAEVKDMLLGVVEEGTGKMGKSDLFPIAGKTGTALIASGGGYGGGSYISFC
;
A
#
# COMPACT_ATOMS: atom_id res chain seq x y z
N TRP A 1 18.45 9.49 3.41
CA TRP A 1 17.93 8.13 3.70
C TRP A 1 16.53 7.87 3.12
N MET A 2 16.10 8.70 2.15
CA MET A 2 14.78 8.62 1.54
C MET A 2 14.45 7.31 0.81
N SER A 3 15.43 6.66 0.17
CA SER A 3 15.18 5.45 -0.63
C SER A 3 14.62 4.26 0.16
N PHE A 4 14.77 4.26 1.49
CA PHE A 4 14.23 3.25 2.39
C PHE A 4 13.25 3.83 3.43
N GLY A 5 12.66 4.99 3.15
CA GLY A 5 11.48 5.51 3.85
C GLY A 5 11.75 6.48 5.01
N TYR A 6 13.01 6.88 5.24
CA TYR A 6 13.34 7.94 6.20
C TYR A 6 13.27 9.32 5.54
N GLU A 7 13.16 10.39 6.34
CA GLU A 7 13.05 11.78 5.85
C GLU A 7 11.77 12.08 5.05
N THR A 8 10.92 11.08 4.80
CA THR A 8 9.63 11.21 4.11
C THR A 8 8.48 10.84 5.04
N GLN A 9 7.38 11.58 4.98
CA GLN A 9 6.15 11.27 5.70
C GLN A 9 5.01 11.04 4.70
N ILE A 10 4.43 9.85 4.73
CA ILE A 10 3.36 9.46 3.80
C ILE A 10 2.14 9.03 4.63
N PRO A 11 0.97 9.69 4.44
CA PRO A 11 -0.28 9.22 5.03
C PRO A 11 -0.58 7.77 4.63
N PRO A 12 -0.97 6.88 5.57
CA PRO A 12 -1.24 5.47 5.27
C PRO A 12 -2.24 5.23 4.14
N ILE A 13 -3.20 6.14 3.94
CA ILE A 13 -4.18 6.05 2.84
C ILE A 13 -3.53 6.14 1.45
N TYR A 14 -2.42 6.86 1.31
CA TYR A 14 -1.66 6.91 0.05
C TYR A 14 -0.78 5.68 -0.14
N MET A 15 -0.27 5.09 0.94
CA MET A 15 0.39 3.78 0.88
C MET A 15 -0.60 2.69 0.43
N LEU A 16 -1.81 2.68 0.99
CA LEU A 16 -2.89 1.80 0.55
C LEU A 16 -3.20 1.98 -0.94
N MET A 17 -3.33 3.23 -1.39
CA MET A 17 -3.57 3.56 -2.81
C MET A 17 -2.49 3.00 -3.73
N PHE A 18 -1.22 3.13 -3.33
CA PHE A 18 -0.07 2.65 -4.10
C PHE A 18 -0.04 1.13 -4.22
N TYR A 19 -0.15 0.40 -3.10
CA TYR A 19 -0.17 -1.06 -3.10
C TYR A 19 -1.44 -1.62 -3.77
N ASN A 20 -2.58 -0.96 -3.62
CA ASN A 20 -3.79 -1.28 -4.36
C ASN A 20 -3.56 -1.13 -5.87
N GLY A 21 -2.86 -0.09 -6.31
CA GLY A 21 -2.50 0.08 -7.72
C GLY A 21 -1.64 -1.06 -8.26
N ILE A 22 -0.68 -1.56 -7.48
CA ILE A 22 0.13 -2.73 -7.85
C ILE A 22 -0.77 -3.96 -8.04
N ALA A 23 -1.64 -4.23 -7.06
CA ALA A 23 -2.59 -5.34 -7.11
C ALA A 23 -3.60 -5.19 -8.27
N ASN A 24 -4.02 -3.96 -8.56
CA ASN A 24 -4.98 -3.59 -9.60
C ASN A 24 -4.32 -3.38 -10.97
N ASN A 25 -3.36 -4.23 -11.33
CA ASN A 25 -2.69 -4.24 -12.63
C ASN A 25 -2.12 -2.88 -13.07
N GLY A 26 -1.60 -2.12 -12.10
CA GLY A 26 -0.94 -0.83 -12.32
C GLY A 26 -1.90 0.36 -12.37
N LYS A 27 -3.21 0.13 -12.20
CA LYS A 27 -4.24 1.18 -12.23
C LYS A 27 -4.52 1.70 -10.82
N MET A 28 -4.05 2.91 -10.53
CA MET A 28 -4.35 3.58 -9.26
C MET A 28 -5.70 4.28 -9.30
N ILE A 29 -6.49 4.04 -8.27
CA ILE A 29 -7.76 4.71 -8.02
C ILE A 29 -7.63 5.66 -6.84
N LYS A 30 -8.41 6.73 -6.86
CA LYS A 30 -8.55 7.62 -5.71
C LYS A 30 -9.20 6.85 -4.56
N PRO A 31 -8.59 6.82 -3.36
CA PRO A 31 -9.21 6.19 -2.20
C PRO A 31 -10.50 6.91 -1.83
N PHE A 32 -11.56 6.16 -1.59
CA PHE A 32 -12.84 6.67 -1.12
C PHE A 32 -13.44 5.69 -0.11
N LEU A 33 -14.09 6.22 0.93
CA LEU A 33 -14.63 5.42 2.05
C LEU A 33 -16.16 5.31 2.02
N VAL A 34 -16.82 6.22 1.29
CA VAL A 34 -18.28 6.33 1.26
C VAL A 34 -18.76 5.89 -0.11
N LYS A 35 -19.61 4.86 -0.17
CA LYS A 35 -20.22 4.38 -1.42
C LYS A 35 -21.45 5.18 -1.81
N GLU A 36 -22.30 5.53 -0.85
CA GLU A 36 -23.52 6.28 -1.12
C GLU A 36 -23.98 7.08 0.11
N PHE A 37 -24.75 8.13 -0.14
CA PHE A 37 -25.56 8.81 0.87
C PHE A 37 -27.02 8.46 0.66
N THR A 38 -27.70 8.05 1.74
CA THR A 38 -29.13 7.73 1.73
C THR A 38 -29.90 8.66 2.66
N LYS A 39 -31.08 9.11 2.23
CA LYS A 39 -32.01 9.91 3.06
C LYS A 39 -33.42 9.36 2.87
N ASN A 40 -34.10 9.04 3.96
CA ASN A 40 -35.47 8.48 3.97
C ASN A 40 -35.61 7.24 3.05
N GLY A 41 -34.63 6.34 3.09
CA GLY A 41 -34.62 5.13 2.26
C GLY A 41 -34.35 5.36 0.77
N LYS A 42 -34.04 6.60 0.35
CA LYS A 42 -33.69 6.93 -1.04
C LYS A 42 -32.21 7.31 -1.15
N ARG A 43 -31.56 6.79 -2.18
CA ARG A 43 -30.20 7.18 -2.56
C ARG A 43 -30.19 8.65 -3.00
N VAL A 44 -29.38 9.46 -2.33
CA VAL A 44 -29.18 10.90 -2.59
C VAL A 44 -27.95 11.12 -3.44
N LYS A 45 -26.90 10.32 -3.23
CA LYS A 45 -25.65 10.40 -3.97
C LYS A 45 -24.96 9.04 -3.95
N GLU A 46 -24.30 8.70 -5.04
CA GLU A 46 -23.42 7.54 -5.17
C GLU A 46 -22.02 8.02 -5.53
N PHE A 47 -21.02 7.25 -5.09
CA PHE A 47 -19.62 7.49 -5.37
C PHE A 47 -19.05 6.23 -6.02
N GLU A 48 -18.37 6.44 -7.14
CA GLU A 48 -17.69 5.38 -7.88
C GLU A 48 -16.17 5.58 -7.82
N ALA A 49 -15.44 4.50 -8.12
CA ALA A 49 -13.99 4.54 -8.15
C ALA A 49 -13.48 5.45 -9.28
N GLU A 50 -12.76 6.50 -8.90
CA GLU A 50 -12.13 7.44 -9.83
C GLU A 50 -10.70 6.97 -10.14
N VAL A 51 -10.36 6.81 -11.42
CA VAL A 51 -9.01 6.41 -11.85
C VAL A 51 -8.13 7.65 -11.90
N ILE A 52 -7.08 7.69 -11.09
CA ILE A 52 -6.13 8.83 -11.07
C ILE A 52 -4.88 8.54 -11.89
N THR A 53 -4.52 7.28 -12.05
CA THR A 53 -3.40 6.86 -12.88
C THR A 53 -3.75 5.55 -13.56
N PRO A 54 -3.99 5.54 -14.88
CA PRO A 54 -4.41 4.33 -15.58
C PRO A 54 -3.30 3.27 -15.62
N GLN A 55 -2.03 3.70 -15.58
CA GLN A 55 -0.87 2.84 -15.65
C GLN A 55 0.31 3.48 -14.90
N MET A 56 0.70 2.90 -13.77
CA MET A 56 1.81 3.42 -12.94
C MET A 56 3.20 3.13 -13.51
N CYS A 57 3.35 2.05 -14.29
CA CYS A 57 4.60 1.64 -14.91
C CYS A 57 4.33 0.68 -16.09
N LYS A 58 5.38 0.25 -16.78
CA LYS A 58 5.28 -0.76 -17.84
C LYS A 58 4.80 -2.09 -17.24
N GLU A 59 4.05 -2.87 -18.01
CA GLU A 59 3.55 -4.18 -17.57
C GLU A 59 4.68 -5.14 -17.15
N SER A 60 5.81 -5.12 -17.85
CA SER A 60 6.99 -5.92 -17.50
C SER A 60 7.55 -5.54 -16.12
N THR A 61 7.67 -4.24 -15.84
CA THR A 61 8.11 -3.74 -14.54
C THR A 61 7.10 -4.08 -13.44
N LEU A 62 5.80 -4.03 -13.73
CA LEU A 62 4.78 -4.41 -12.76
C LEU A 62 4.87 -5.90 -12.40
N ALA A 63 5.10 -6.78 -13.39
CA ALA A 63 5.28 -8.20 -13.17
C ALA A 63 6.50 -8.46 -12.27
N GLU A 64 7.66 -7.85 -12.60
CA GLU A 64 8.87 -7.93 -11.78
C GLU A 64 8.63 -7.46 -10.34
N VAL A 65 7.90 -6.35 -10.16
CA VAL A 65 7.56 -5.84 -8.82
C VAL A 65 6.69 -6.81 -8.04
N LYS A 66 5.68 -7.42 -8.66
CA LYS A 66 4.81 -8.42 -8.02
C LYS A 66 5.61 -9.65 -7.59
N ASP A 67 6.52 -10.12 -8.43
CA ASP A 67 7.37 -11.27 -8.13
C ASP A 67 8.33 -10.97 -6.98
N MET A 68 8.95 -9.78 -6.97
CA MET A 68 9.79 -9.32 -5.87
C MET A 68 9.02 -9.24 -4.54
N LEU A 69 7.79 -8.71 -4.56
CA LEU A 69 6.95 -8.60 -3.36
C LEU A 69 6.46 -9.97 -2.87
N LEU A 70 6.21 -10.92 -3.77
CA LEU A 70 5.92 -12.31 -3.40
C LEU A 70 7.14 -12.94 -2.72
N GLY A 71 8.34 -12.76 -3.29
CA GLY A 71 9.59 -13.27 -2.72
C GLY A 71 9.88 -12.77 -1.31
N VAL A 72 9.46 -11.55 -0.96
CA VAL A 72 9.59 -11.03 0.42
C VAL A 72 8.82 -11.90 1.42
N VAL A 73 7.64 -12.38 1.05
CA VAL A 73 6.78 -13.20 1.92
C VAL A 73 7.21 -14.67 1.87
N GLU A 74 7.51 -15.20 0.70
CA GLU A 74 7.90 -16.60 0.53
C GLU A 74 9.28 -16.90 1.13
N GLU A 75 10.26 -16.03 0.92
CA GLU A 75 11.67 -16.30 1.18
C GLU A 75 12.38 -15.21 1.99
N GLY A 76 11.73 -14.05 2.19
CA GLY A 76 12.34 -12.86 2.78
C GLY A 76 11.91 -12.53 4.21
N THR A 77 11.77 -11.23 4.48
CA THR A 77 11.46 -10.68 5.80
C THR A 77 9.98 -10.78 6.18
N GLY A 78 9.10 -11.06 5.22
CA GLY A 78 7.65 -11.14 5.40
C GLY A 78 7.11 -12.54 5.70
N LYS A 79 7.98 -13.53 5.97
CA LYS A 79 7.62 -14.95 6.14
C LYS A 79 6.46 -15.24 7.08
N MET A 80 6.32 -14.45 8.14
CA MET A 80 5.23 -14.61 9.11
C MET A 80 3.84 -14.38 8.49
N GLY A 81 3.76 -13.67 7.36
CA GLY A 81 2.52 -13.43 6.62
C GLY A 81 2.23 -14.46 5.54
N LYS A 82 3.06 -15.50 5.37
CA LYS A 82 2.84 -16.55 4.37
C LYS A 82 1.57 -17.36 4.70
N SER A 83 0.85 -17.77 3.66
CA SER A 83 -0.37 -18.59 3.76
C SER A 83 -0.27 -19.79 2.85
N ASP A 84 -0.65 -20.96 3.36
CA ASP A 84 -0.74 -22.20 2.56
C ASP A 84 -2.01 -22.24 1.69
N LEU A 85 -2.95 -21.30 1.90
CA LEU A 85 -4.23 -21.25 1.19
C LEU A 85 -4.18 -20.41 -0.09
N PHE A 86 -3.38 -19.34 -0.10
CA PHE A 86 -3.26 -18.43 -1.23
C PHE A 86 -1.95 -17.62 -1.14
N PRO A 87 -1.36 -17.24 -2.29
CA PRO A 87 -0.15 -16.43 -2.30
C PRO A 87 -0.42 -15.04 -1.73
N ILE A 88 0.48 -14.57 -0.86
CA ILE A 88 0.46 -13.22 -0.30
C ILE A 88 1.76 -12.53 -0.74
N ALA A 89 1.63 -11.33 -1.29
CA ALA A 89 2.75 -10.49 -1.66
C ALA A 89 2.69 -9.19 -0.85
N GLY A 90 3.84 -8.68 -0.44
CA GLY A 90 3.90 -7.46 0.35
C GLY A 90 5.32 -7.09 0.76
N LYS A 91 5.45 -6.02 1.54
CA LYS A 91 6.74 -5.54 2.03
C LYS A 91 6.69 -5.18 3.50
N THR A 92 7.71 -5.60 4.24
CA THR A 92 7.95 -5.15 5.62
C THR A 92 8.64 -3.80 5.66
N GLY A 93 8.27 -2.97 6.65
CA GLY A 93 8.94 -1.72 6.99
C GLY A 93 9.27 -1.66 8.48
N THR A 94 10.46 -1.15 8.80
CA THR A 94 10.88 -0.83 10.17
C THR A 94 11.50 0.55 10.17
N ALA A 95 10.82 1.52 10.75
CA ALA A 95 11.27 2.91 10.80
C ALA A 95 11.56 3.32 12.25
N LEU A 96 12.70 3.95 12.50
CA LEU A 96 12.97 4.55 13.80
C LEU A 96 12.20 5.87 13.95
N ILE A 97 11.65 6.09 15.14
CA ILE A 97 10.92 7.32 15.45
C ILE A 97 11.95 8.43 15.71
N ALA A 98 11.80 9.52 14.97
CA ALA A 98 12.60 10.73 15.16
C ALA A 98 12.30 11.35 16.53
N SER A 99 13.34 11.62 17.31
CA SER A 99 13.26 12.23 18.63
C SER A 99 14.50 13.08 18.90
N GLY A 100 14.30 14.31 19.39
CA GLY A 100 15.39 15.17 19.87
C GLY A 100 16.49 15.48 18.85
N GLY A 101 16.16 15.59 17.55
CA GLY A 101 17.15 15.86 16.49
C GLY A 101 17.87 14.64 15.93
N GLY A 102 17.52 13.43 16.38
CA GLY A 102 18.02 12.16 15.85
C GLY A 102 16.93 11.09 15.79
N TYR A 103 17.34 9.83 15.65
CA TYR A 103 16.45 8.67 15.69
C TYR A 103 16.68 7.91 16.99
N GLY A 104 15.64 7.64 17.77
CA GLY A 104 15.81 7.00 19.08
C GLY A 104 14.55 6.90 19.94
N GLY A 105 13.40 7.38 19.46
CA GLY A 105 12.14 7.34 20.21
C GLY A 105 11.40 6.00 20.17
N GLY A 106 12.04 4.93 19.71
CA GLY A 106 11.41 3.63 19.42
C GLY A 106 11.33 3.36 17.92
N SER A 107 10.56 2.33 17.55
CA SER A 107 10.42 1.90 16.15
C SER A 107 8.95 1.67 15.78
N TYR A 108 8.60 2.01 14.54
CA TYR A 108 7.34 1.67 13.91
C TYR A 108 7.56 0.47 12.98
N ILE A 109 6.75 -0.57 13.15
CA ILE A 109 6.79 -1.79 12.34
C ILE A 109 5.53 -1.82 11.47
N SER A 110 5.71 -2.07 10.19
CA SER A 110 4.61 -2.13 9.22
C SER A 110 4.77 -3.29 8.24
N PHE A 111 3.63 -3.67 7.68
CA PHE A 111 3.53 -4.55 6.52
C PHE A 111 2.49 -3.94 5.58
N CYS A 112 2.79 -3.93 4.29
CA CYS A 112 1.89 -3.44 3.23
C CYS A 112 1.78 -4.50 2.15
#